data_AF-A0A536BM70-F1
#
_entry.id   AF-A0A536BM70-F1
#
_cell.length_a   1.000
_cell.length_b   1.000
_cell.length_c   1.000
_cell.angle_alpha   90.00
_cell.angle_beta   90.00
_cell.angle_gamma   90.00
#
_symmetry.space_group_name_H-M   'P 1'
#
loop_
_entity.id
_entity.type
_entity.pdbx_description
1 polymer ?
#
loop_
_entity_poly.entity_id
_entity_poly.type
_entity_poly.pdbx_seq_one_letter_code
_entity_poly.pdbx_strand_id
1 'polypeptide(L)'
;MSGVPLVDAGPELIEREQESTVLDGLVDRLRDGGGVVVVRGEAGIGKSALLQRVRRRAEAEGVRPLITVGVESEAEFAFAGLHQLLRPVIGALAHPDQTLLV
;
A
#
# COMPACT_ATOMS: atom_id res chain seq x y z
N MET A 1 14.74 -3.39 -33.62
CA MET A 1 13.47 -3.12 -32.92
C MET A 1 13.02 -4.38 -32.21
N SER A 2 13.26 -4.48 -30.90
CA SER A 2 12.48 -5.36 -30.02
C SER A 2 12.67 -4.80 -28.61
N GLY A 3 11.70 -3.98 -28.18
CA GLY A 3 11.64 -3.50 -26.81
C GLY A 3 11.15 -4.66 -25.95
N VAL A 4 12.07 -5.28 -25.20
CA VAL A 4 11.70 -6.11 -24.06
C VAL A 4 10.94 -5.18 -23.11
N PRO A 5 9.71 -5.51 -22.67
CA PRO A 5 9.09 -4.74 -21.61
C PRO A 5 10.01 -4.88 -20.40
N LEU A 6 10.64 -3.77 -20.01
CA LEU A 6 11.23 -3.68 -18.69
C LEU A 6 10.04 -3.80 -17.74
N VAL A 7 9.76 -5.03 -17.32
CA VAL A 7 9.05 -5.25 -16.06
C VAL A 7 9.76 -4.34 -15.08
N ASP A 8 9.04 -3.35 -14.54
CA ASP A 8 9.54 -2.53 -13.45
C ASP A 8 9.63 -3.46 -12.23
N ALA A 9 10.64 -4.31 -12.26
CA ALA A 9 11.12 -5.09 -11.15
C ALA A 9 11.75 -4.04 -10.22
N GLY A 10 10.87 -3.33 -9.50
CA GLY A 10 11.31 -2.38 -8.48
C GLY A 10 12.32 -3.09 -7.57
N PRO A 11 13.19 -2.33 -6.91
CA PRO A 11 14.50 -2.76 -6.43
C PRO A 11 14.51 -4.18 -5.86
N GLU A 12 15.38 -5.03 -6.40
CA GLU A 12 15.63 -6.36 -5.86
C GLU A 12 16.05 -6.23 -4.39
N LEU A 13 15.28 -6.85 -3.50
CA LEU A 13 15.55 -6.82 -2.07
C LEU A 13 16.47 -7.97 -1.71
N ILE A 14 17.70 -7.66 -1.31
CA ILE A 14 18.68 -8.64 -0.85
C ILE A 14 18.56 -8.78 0.68
N GLU A 15 18.59 -10.01 1.20
CA GLU A 15 18.56 -10.32 2.65
C GLU A 15 17.30 -9.80 3.37
N ARG A 16 16.14 -9.86 2.71
CA ARG A 16 14.85 -9.43 3.28
C ARG A 16 13.80 -10.53 3.26
N GLU A 17 14.23 -11.78 3.28
CA GLU A 17 13.35 -12.96 3.15
C GLU A 17 12.38 -13.05 4.32
N GLN A 18 12.84 -12.74 5.54
CA GLN A 18 12.01 -12.79 6.74
C GLN A 18 10.93 -11.72 6.73
N GLU A 19 11.28 -10.45 6.46
CA GLU A 19 10.32 -9.37 6.38
C GLU A 19 9.36 -9.55 5.20
N SER A 20 9.87 -10.02 4.07
CA SER A 20 9.07 -10.37 2.90
C SER A 20 8.04 -11.44 3.25
N THR A 21 8.43 -12.51 3.96
CA THR A 21 7.52 -13.59 4.38
C THR A 21 6.38 -13.08 5.27
N VAL A 22 6.69 -12.19 6.23
CA VAL A 22 5.67 -11.61 7.11
C VAL A 22 4.66 -10.76 6.34
N LEU A 23 5.17 -9.90 5.46
CA LEU A 23 4.33 -9.04 4.62
C LEU A 23 3.56 -9.84 3.57
N ASP A 24 4.15 -10.92 3.10
CA ASP A 24 3.54 -11.83 2.16
C ASP A 24 2.33 -12.54 2.79
N GLY A 25 2.48 -13.04 4.00
CA GLY A 25 1.37 -13.62 4.75
C GLY A 25 0.26 -12.61 5.09
N LEU A 26 0.53 -11.29 5.04
CA LEU A 26 -0.52 -10.27 5.15
C LEU A 26 -1.34 -10.21 3.86
N VAL A 27 -0.70 -10.24 2.69
CA VAL A 27 -1.36 -10.21 1.39
C VAL A 27 -2.23 -11.46 1.20
N ASP A 28 -1.69 -12.64 1.56
CA ASP A 28 -2.40 -13.93 1.47
C ASP A 28 -3.75 -13.92 2.21
N ARG A 29 -3.81 -13.23 3.35
CA ARG A 29 -5.00 -13.21 4.22
C ARG A 29 -6.01 -12.13 3.88
N LEU A 30 -5.77 -11.28 2.88
CA LEU A 30 -6.66 -10.15 2.53
C LEU A 30 -8.09 -10.59 2.19
N ARG A 31 -8.27 -11.83 1.71
CA ARG A 31 -9.60 -12.38 1.37
C ARG A 31 -10.36 -12.94 2.58
N ASP A 32 -9.63 -13.36 3.61
CA ASP A 32 -10.19 -14.01 4.80
C ASP A 32 -10.35 -13.02 5.97
N GLY A 33 -9.79 -11.81 5.84
CA GLY A 33 -9.91 -10.75 6.83
C GLY A 33 -8.89 -9.62 6.64
N GLY A 34 -8.79 -8.76 7.64
CA GLY A 34 -7.81 -7.67 7.68
C GLY A 34 -6.63 -7.98 8.60
N GLY A 35 -5.55 -7.22 8.44
CA GLY A 35 -4.40 -7.27 9.34
C GLY A 35 -3.61 -5.97 9.29
N VAL A 36 -2.75 -5.77 10.29
CA VAL A 36 -1.86 -4.61 10.38
C VAL A 36 -0.44 -5.10 10.63
N VAL A 37 0.50 -4.55 9.87
CA VAL A 37 1.94 -4.73 10.07
C VAL A 37 2.59 -3.35 10.14
N VAL A 38 3.47 -3.15 11.11
CA VAL A 38 4.24 -1.91 11.26
C VAL A 38 5.70 -2.21 10.93
N VAL A 39 6.23 -1.55 9.90
CA VAL A 39 7.64 -1.64 9.51
C VAL A 39 8.42 -0.53 10.21
N ARG A 40 9.35 -0.91 11.10
CA ARG A 40 10.24 0.03 11.81
C ARG A 40 11.68 -0.19 11.37
N GLY A 41 12.46 0.89 11.37
CA GLY A 41 13.88 0.85 11.01
C GLY A 41 14.41 2.25 10.72
N GLU A 42 15.72 2.36 10.53
CA GLU A 42 16.40 3.63 10.32
C GLU A 42 16.02 4.31 8.99
N ALA A 43 16.30 5.61 8.88
CA ALA A 43 16.18 6.32 7.62
C ALA A 43 17.09 5.67 6.56
N GLY A 44 16.61 5.49 5.34
CA GLY A 44 17.39 4.87 4.25
C GLY A 44 17.51 3.34 4.27
N ILE A 45 17.07 2.63 5.32
CA ILE A 45 17.20 1.16 5.43
C ILE A 45 16.39 0.35 4.41
N GLY A 46 15.61 1.02 3.54
CA GLY A 46 14.82 0.35 2.49
C GLY A 46 13.35 0.07 2.84
N LYS A 47 12.78 0.67 3.90
CA LYS A 47 11.35 0.50 4.25
C LYS A 47 10.41 0.78 3.08
N SER A 48 10.64 1.87 2.35
CA SER A 48 9.83 2.21 1.18
C SER A 48 9.97 1.16 0.08
N ALA A 49 11.18 0.63 -0.17
CA ALA A 49 11.39 -0.44 -1.15
C ALA A 49 10.63 -1.72 -0.76
N LEU A 50 10.63 -2.08 0.53
CA LEU A 50 9.86 -3.20 1.06
C LEU A 50 8.35 -3.02 0.84
N LEU A 51 7.79 -1.85 1.17
CA LEU A 51 6.37 -1.55 0.93
C LEU A 51 6.02 -1.54 -0.57
N GLN A 52 6.94 -1.10 -1.43
CA GLN A 52 6.76 -1.14 -2.88
C GLN A 52 6.66 -2.57 -3.43
N ARG A 53 7.44 -3.51 -2.87
CA ARG A 53 7.31 -4.94 -3.22
C ARG A 53 5.92 -5.49 -2.86
N VAL A 54 5.46 -5.19 -1.64
CA VAL A 54 4.13 -5.62 -1.18
C VAL A 54 3.03 -5.07 -2.07
N ARG A 55 3.14 -3.78 -2.45
CA ARG A 55 2.22 -3.14 -3.40
C ARG A 55 2.13 -3.92 -4.71
N ARG A 56 3.27 -4.16 -5.36
CA ARG A 56 3.33 -4.89 -6.64
C ARG A 56 2.73 -6.28 -6.52
N ARG A 57 2.97 -6.97 -5.41
CA ARG A 57 2.38 -8.29 -5.17
C ARG A 57 0.86 -8.22 -5.04
N ALA A 58 0.35 -7.31 -4.22
CA ALA A 58 -1.10 -7.14 -4.04
C ALA A 58 -1.79 -6.81 -5.38
N GLU A 59 -1.17 -5.95 -6.21
CA GLU A 59 -1.65 -5.64 -7.57
C GLU A 59 -1.69 -6.90 -8.45
N ALA A 60 -0.66 -7.75 -8.39
CA ALA A 60 -0.61 -9.01 -9.12
C ALA A 60 -1.72 -10.01 -8.70
N GLU A 61 -2.22 -9.90 -7.46
CA GLU A 61 -3.34 -10.70 -6.94
C GLU A 61 -4.72 -10.05 -7.18
N GLY A 62 -4.76 -8.95 -7.94
CA GLY A 62 -5.98 -8.21 -8.27
C GLY A 62 -6.50 -7.34 -7.13
N VAL A 63 -5.72 -7.11 -6.08
CA VAL A 63 -6.05 -6.17 -5.01
C VAL A 63 -5.65 -4.76 -5.47
N ARG A 64 -6.48 -3.76 -5.18
CA ARG A 64 -6.15 -2.35 -5.42
C ARG A 64 -5.49 -1.73 -4.18
N PRO A 65 -4.18 -1.44 -4.19
CA PRO A 65 -3.53 -0.78 -3.06
C PRO A 65 -3.99 0.68 -2.96
N LEU A 66 -4.22 1.15 -1.72
CA LEU A 66 -4.38 2.56 -1.41
C LEU A 66 -3.16 3.01 -0.62
N ILE A 67 -2.52 4.10 -1.06
CA ILE A 67 -1.25 4.57 -0.52
C ILE A 67 -1.43 6.00 -0.02
N THR A 68 -0.84 6.27 1.13
CA THR A 68 -0.70 7.61 1.68
C THR A 68 0.72 7.79 2.16
N VAL A 69 1.17 9.04 2.23
CA VAL A 69 2.41 9.42 2.89
C VAL A 69 2.05 10.19 4.14
N GLY A 70 2.62 9.81 5.27
CA GLY A 70 2.51 10.61 6.49
C GLY A 70 3.42 11.82 6.36
N VAL A 71 2.86 13.02 6.49
CA VAL A 71 3.62 14.27 6.57
C VAL A 71 3.54 14.76 8.01
N GLU A 72 4.68 15.03 8.64
CA GLU A 72 4.72 15.41 10.06
C GLU A 72 3.89 16.68 10.35
N SER A 73 3.96 17.65 9.45
CA SER A 73 3.14 18.88 9.54
C SER A 73 1.64 18.64 9.44
N GLU A 74 1.21 17.46 8.98
CA GLU A 74 -0.21 17.09 8.90
C GLU A 74 -0.73 16.37 10.15
N ALA A 75 0.13 16.13 11.15
CA ALA A 75 -0.27 15.45 12.39
C ALA A 75 -1.39 16.18 13.16
N GLU A 76 -1.49 17.51 13.00
CA GLU A 76 -2.53 18.33 13.62
C GLU A 76 -3.87 18.29 12.85
N PHE A 77 -3.87 17.79 11.62
CA PHE A 77 -5.07 17.68 10.80
C PHE A 77 -5.69 16.29 10.93
N ALA A 78 -6.76 16.19 11.72
CA ALA A 78 -7.53 14.98 11.85
C ALA A 78 -7.92 14.43 10.46
N PHE A 79 -7.72 13.13 10.27
CA PHE A 79 -8.05 12.39 9.05
C PHE A 79 -7.32 12.80 7.76
N ALA A 80 -6.25 13.61 7.81
CA ALA A 80 -5.51 14.00 6.60
C ALA A 80 -5.05 12.79 5.75
N GLY A 81 -4.43 11.79 6.39
CA GLY A 81 -4.02 10.55 5.70
C GLY A 81 -5.21 9.71 5.20
N LEU A 82 -6.32 9.67 5.94
CA LEU A 82 -7.53 8.97 5.50
C LEU A 82 -8.14 9.63 4.27
N HIS A 83 -8.20 10.96 4.25
CA HIS A 83 -8.65 11.72 3.09
C HIS A 83 -7.77 11.42 1.86
N GLN A 84 -6.44 11.38 2.02
CA GLN A 84 -5.51 10.99 0.95
C GLN A 84 -5.79 9.56 0.45
N LEU A 85 -6.02 8.60 1.37
CA LEU A 85 -6.32 7.20 1.03
C LEU A 85 -7.64 7.03 0.28
N LEU A 86 -8.68 7.77 0.67
CA LEU A 86 -10.02 7.62 0.09
C LEU A 86 -10.19 8.36 -1.24
N ARG A 87 -9.44 9.43 -1.48
CA ARG A 87 -9.55 10.26 -2.69
C ARG A 87 -9.57 9.46 -4.01
N PRO A 88 -8.77 8.39 -4.22
CA PRO A 88 -8.80 7.60 -5.45
C PRO A 88 -10.03 6.69 -5.63
N VAL A 89 -10.79 6.43 -4.55
CA VAL A 89 -11.90 5.47 -4.53
C VAL A 89 -13.25 6.09 -4.17
N ILE A 90 -13.26 7.30 -3.60
CA ILE A 90 -14.47 7.89 -3.03
C ILE A 90 -15.61 8.05 -4.05
N GLY A 91 -15.28 8.35 -5.31
CA GLY A 91 -16.28 8.40 -6.40
C GLY A 91 -16.85 7.04 -6.80
N ALA A 92 -16.14 5.95 -6.55
CA ALA A 92 -16.62 4.58 -6.76
C ALA A 92 -17.37 4.02 -5.54
N LEU A 93 -17.10 4.56 -4.34
CA LEU A 93 -17.78 4.20 -3.09
C LEU A 93 -19.10 4.98 -2.91
N ALA A 94 -19.23 6.13 -3.55
CA ALA A 94 -20.46 6.90 -3.59
C ALA A 94 -21.51 6.14 -4.42
N HIS A 95 -22.27 5.27 -3.76
CA HIS A 95 -23.55 4.85 -4.31
C HIS A 95 -24.45 6.09 -4.42
N PRO A 96 -25.08 6.36 -5.58
CA PRO A 96 -25.92 7.54 -5.77
C PRO A 96 -27.14 7.62 -4.83
N ASP A 97 -27.46 6.56 -4.09
CA ASP A 97 -28.69 6.47 -3.28
C ASP A 97 -28.48 6.55 -1.76
N GLN A 98 -27.24 6.67 -1.27
CA GLN A 98 -26.99 6.77 0.18
C GLN A 98 -25.98 7.88 0.50
N THR A 99 -26.45 9.12 0.36
CA THR A 99 -25.81 10.26 1.03
C THR A 99 -25.81 9.99 2.53
N LEU A 100 -24.63 9.72 3.07
CA LEU A 100 -24.37 9.72 4.50
C LEU A 100 -24.61 11.15 5.00
N LEU A 101 -25.80 11.37 5.56
CA LEU A 101 -26.16 12.61 6.25
C LEU A 101 -25.53 12.51 7.63
N VAL A 102 -24.41 13.22 7.81
CA VAL A 102 -23.82 13.49 9.13
C VAL A 102 -24.40 14.78 9.67
#